data_AF-A0A2A6R989-F1
#
_entry.id   AF-A0A2A6R989-F1
#
_cell.length_a   1.000
_cell.length_b   1.000
_cell.length_c   1.000
_cell.angle_alpha   90.00
_cell.angle_beta   90.00
_cell.angle_gamma   90.00
#
_symmetry.space_group_name_H-M   'P 1'
#
loop_
_entity.id
_entity.type
_entity.pdbx_description
1 polymer ?
#
loop_
_entity_poly.entity_id
_entity_poly.type
_entity_poly.pdbx_seq_one_letter_code
_entity_poly.pdbx_strand_id
1 'polypeptide(L)'
;MAKANSKSWLRAKGSAAGSKVTFLELFFDLVFVFSISQLSHALAAHYTPLGVAEAALMTFAVWWVWIFTAWVTNWLDPDKMPVRGMLVTLMMLGLVLSASIPEAFGDKGLLFAGAYVAMQVGRSLFTTYAMTRVDRANTLNFVRISTWLAVAGVFWIAGGLLEHEARLIAWVIALAIEYAGPAAGFAVPGLGRSRPSDWDVSGAHMAERCALFVIICLGEAILVSGRTFSELPVSGLTGIVFVTGFVGTVAMWWLYFRFGHGRAAHRIEHEETPGALARLAFTYGHIPILAGIIVHAVAVEFMFSHPHETGDLGIAAAVLGGSGLFLIGNLWFKGATSGQLPLSHLAGLVFLILLTFAAPFIEIYLLGILATLVLIIVAAWEYRSLTGTSAAPTLH
;
A
#
# COMPACT_ATOMS: atom_id res chain seq x y z
N MET A 1 -11.83 -10.76 34.90
CA MET A 1 -10.61 -9.95 34.73
C MET A 1 -9.41 -10.86 34.72
N ALA A 2 -8.89 -11.21 33.53
CA ALA A 2 -7.71 -12.05 33.41
C ALA A 2 -6.47 -11.23 33.83
N LYS A 3 -5.65 -11.79 34.75
CA LYS A 3 -4.35 -11.20 35.14
C LYS A 3 -3.53 -10.96 33.88
N ALA A 4 -3.20 -9.70 33.59
CA ALA A 4 -2.27 -9.35 32.53
C ALA A 4 -0.94 -10.05 32.80
N ASN A 5 -0.61 -11.05 31.97
CA ASN A 5 0.65 -11.76 32.07
C ASN A 5 1.76 -10.78 31.65
N SER A 6 2.48 -10.21 32.63
CA SER A 6 3.49 -9.16 32.41
C SER A 6 4.64 -9.57 31.50
N LYS A 7 4.75 -10.87 31.19
CA LYS A 7 5.74 -11.45 30.27
C LYS A 7 5.28 -11.55 28.81
N SER A 8 4.01 -11.25 28.51
CA SER A 8 3.50 -11.25 27.15
C SER A 8 3.89 -9.96 26.42
N TRP A 9 4.41 -10.08 25.20
CA TRP A 9 4.65 -8.94 24.32
C TRP A 9 3.46 -8.62 23.42
N LEU A 10 2.29 -9.21 23.69
CA LEU A 10 1.10 -9.03 22.88
C LEU A 10 0.27 -7.83 23.31
N ARG A 11 -0.45 -7.24 22.36
CA ARG A 11 -1.48 -6.23 22.62
C ARG A 11 -2.64 -6.83 23.41
N ALA A 12 -3.22 -6.03 24.29
CA ALA A 12 -4.47 -6.37 24.97
C ALA A 12 -5.67 -6.16 24.03
N LYS A 13 -6.27 -7.26 23.54
CA LYS A 13 -7.43 -7.22 22.64
C LYS A 13 -8.70 -6.76 23.38
N GLY A 14 -9.62 -6.11 22.64
CA GLY A 14 -10.95 -5.72 23.14
C GLY A 14 -10.99 -4.44 24.01
N SER A 15 -9.89 -3.70 24.13
CA SER A 15 -9.88 -2.39 24.78
C SER A 15 -9.59 -1.29 23.77
N ALA A 16 -10.23 -0.12 23.93
CA ALA A 16 -10.01 1.05 23.06
C ALA A 16 -8.55 1.56 23.10
N ALA A 17 -7.78 1.21 24.14
CA ALA A 17 -6.35 1.50 24.21
C ALA A 17 -5.50 0.50 23.40
N GLY A 18 -5.91 -0.77 23.34
CA GLY A 18 -5.20 -1.82 22.60
C GLY A 18 -5.35 -1.74 21.08
N SER A 19 -6.43 -1.11 20.59
CA SER A 19 -6.69 -0.92 19.16
C SER A 19 -6.05 0.35 18.56
N LYS A 20 -5.55 1.29 19.37
CA LYS A 20 -4.95 2.52 18.86
C LYS A 20 -3.58 2.31 18.24
N VAL A 21 -3.31 3.04 17.16
CA VAL A 21 -1.98 3.16 16.57
C VAL A 21 -1.07 3.99 17.46
N THR A 22 0.16 3.51 17.64
CA THR A 22 1.20 4.17 18.42
C THR A 22 2.01 5.13 17.57
N PHE A 23 2.65 6.13 18.19
CA PHE A 23 3.55 7.06 17.48
C PHE A 23 4.75 6.34 16.84
N LEU A 24 5.21 5.23 17.41
CA LEU A 24 6.31 4.47 16.85
C LEU A 24 5.92 3.77 15.54
N GLU A 25 4.69 3.27 15.47
CA GLU A 25 4.16 2.69 14.23
C GLU A 25 4.03 3.76 13.13
N LEU A 26 3.57 4.96 13.47
CA LEU A 26 3.60 6.11 12.56
C LEU A 26 5.01 6.50 12.13
N PHE A 27 5.97 6.48 13.07
CA PHE A 27 7.35 6.80 12.77
C PHE A 27 7.99 5.76 11.83
N PHE A 28 7.63 4.48 12.00
CA PHE A 28 8.03 3.41 11.09
C PHE A 28 7.50 3.63 9.66
N ASP A 29 6.28 4.14 9.50
CA ASP A 29 5.68 4.41 8.19
C ASP A 29 6.45 5.46 7.37
N LEU A 30 7.14 6.39 8.03
CA LEU A 30 7.97 7.40 7.36
C LEU A 30 9.14 6.77 6.57
N VAL A 31 9.57 5.55 6.92
CA VAL A 31 10.61 4.87 6.11
C VAL A 31 10.03 4.41 4.78
N PHE A 32 8.76 3.99 4.77
CA PHE A 32 8.09 3.51 3.56
C PHE A 32 7.60 4.65 2.67
N VAL A 33 7.33 5.82 3.24
CA VAL A 33 7.08 7.01 2.41
C VAL A 33 8.30 7.39 1.58
N PHE A 34 9.49 7.22 2.14
CA PHE A 34 10.72 7.40 1.38
C PHE A 34 10.85 6.35 0.25
N SER A 35 10.45 5.09 0.48
CA SER A 35 10.38 4.09 -0.59
C SER A 35 9.46 4.52 -1.73
N ILE A 36 8.27 5.04 -1.41
CA ILE A 36 7.27 5.52 -2.37
C ILE A 36 7.81 6.70 -3.19
N SER A 37 8.52 7.62 -2.54
CA SER A 37 9.24 8.71 -3.21
C SER A 37 10.21 8.15 -4.25
N GLN A 38 11.07 7.21 -3.85
CA GLN A 38 12.06 6.60 -4.75
C GLN A 38 11.42 5.83 -5.92
N LEU A 39 10.30 5.14 -5.67
CA LEU A 39 9.56 4.45 -6.73
C LEU A 39 8.95 5.43 -7.74
N SER A 40 8.43 6.56 -7.27
CA SER A 40 7.87 7.58 -8.14
C SER A 40 8.96 8.18 -9.03
N HIS A 41 10.09 8.58 -8.44
CA HIS A 41 11.25 9.09 -9.18
C HIS A 41 11.79 8.08 -10.20
N ALA A 42 11.97 6.81 -9.80
CA ALA A 42 12.45 5.76 -10.70
C ALA A 42 11.50 5.51 -11.88
N LEU A 43 10.19 5.50 -11.63
CA LEU A 43 9.19 5.31 -12.67
C LEU A 43 9.09 6.52 -13.62
N ALA A 44 9.24 7.74 -13.09
CA ALA A 44 9.27 8.95 -13.92
C ALA A 44 10.51 8.99 -14.83
N ALA A 45 11.67 8.56 -14.34
CA ALA A 45 12.92 8.53 -15.11
C ALA A 45 12.95 7.46 -16.21
N HIS A 46 12.30 6.31 -16.00
CA HIS A 46 12.35 5.17 -16.92
C HIS A 46 10.96 4.68 -17.34
N TYR A 47 10.25 5.51 -18.08
CA TYR A 47 8.89 5.21 -18.54
C TYR A 47 8.87 4.29 -19.77
N THR A 48 9.39 3.07 -19.60
CA THR A 48 9.36 1.97 -20.58
C THR A 48 8.54 0.79 -20.04
N PRO A 49 8.06 -0.14 -20.88
CA PRO A 49 7.35 -1.33 -20.39
C PRO A 49 8.14 -2.12 -19.34
N LEU A 50 9.47 -2.18 -19.50
CA LEU A 50 10.37 -2.82 -18.53
C LEU A 50 10.43 -2.01 -17.23
N GLY A 51 10.67 -0.70 -17.29
CA GLY A 51 10.71 0.16 -16.10
C GLY A 51 9.39 0.16 -15.33
N VAL A 52 8.25 0.07 -16.02
CA VAL A 52 6.92 -0.12 -15.39
C VAL A 52 6.85 -1.47 -14.66
N ALA A 53 7.34 -2.55 -15.27
CA ALA A 53 7.36 -3.87 -14.65
C ALA A 53 8.28 -3.91 -13.41
N GLU A 54 9.43 -3.27 -13.48
CA GLU A 54 10.38 -3.11 -12.37
C GLU A 54 9.78 -2.29 -11.22
N ALA A 55 9.19 -1.13 -11.53
CA ALA A 55 8.52 -0.29 -10.54
C ALA A 55 7.33 -1.02 -9.90
N ALA A 56 6.57 -1.78 -10.68
CA ALA A 56 5.49 -2.61 -10.16
C ALA A 56 6.03 -3.67 -9.20
N LEU A 57 7.07 -4.41 -9.59
CA LEU A 57 7.73 -5.41 -8.75
C LEU A 57 8.18 -4.83 -7.41
N MET A 58 8.86 -3.68 -7.46
CA MET A 58 9.33 -2.99 -6.25
C MET A 58 8.17 -2.45 -5.41
N THR A 59 7.09 -1.97 -6.03
CA THR A 59 5.87 -1.54 -5.32
C THR A 59 5.24 -2.71 -4.57
N PHE A 60 5.11 -3.88 -5.21
CA PHE A 60 4.61 -5.09 -4.56
C PHE A 60 5.52 -5.51 -3.39
N ALA A 61 6.84 -5.50 -3.59
CA ALA A 61 7.82 -5.83 -2.55
C ALA A 61 7.71 -4.89 -1.33
N VAL A 62 7.80 -3.58 -1.55
CA VAL A 62 7.74 -2.55 -0.50
C VAL A 62 6.41 -2.65 0.26
N TRP A 63 5.29 -2.79 -0.48
CA TRP A 63 3.98 -3.01 0.12
C TRP A 63 3.95 -4.26 1.00
N TRP A 64 4.51 -5.37 0.53
CA TRP A 64 4.48 -6.65 1.24
C TRP A 64 5.24 -6.59 2.57
N VAL A 65 6.38 -5.92 2.60
CA VAL A 65 7.16 -5.70 3.83
C VAL A 65 6.36 -4.84 4.81
N TRP A 66 5.76 -3.74 4.33
CA TRP A 66 4.98 -2.83 5.16
C TRP A 66 3.77 -3.54 5.78
N ILE A 67 2.94 -4.18 4.94
CA ILE A 67 1.69 -4.78 5.38
C ILE A 67 1.96 -5.93 6.35
N PHE A 68 2.94 -6.81 6.10
CA PHE A 68 3.28 -7.86 7.07
C PHE A 68 3.76 -7.30 8.40
N THR A 69 4.44 -6.15 8.40
CA THR A 69 4.83 -5.48 9.65
C THR A 69 3.60 -4.94 10.38
N ALA A 70 2.65 -4.33 9.67
CA ALA A 70 1.38 -3.90 10.26
C ALA A 70 0.56 -5.09 10.81
N TRP A 71 0.58 -6.25 10.15
CA TRP A 71 0.01 -7.48 10.69
C TRP A 71 0.72 -7.93 11.96
N VAL A 72 2.05 -7.89 12.01
CA VAL A 72 2.80 -8.26 13.22
C VAL A 72 2.53 -7.28 14.38
N THR A 73 2.48 -5.97 14.14
CA THR A 73 2.22 -4.99 15.20
C THR A 73 0.74 -4.93 15.63
N ASN A 74 -0.17 -5.51 14.85
CA ASN A 74 -1.52 -5.79 15.33
C ASN A 74 -1.52 -6.86 16.45
N TRP A 75 -0.54 -7.75 16.47
CA TRP A 75 -0.40 -8.78 17.51
C TRP A 75 0.54 -8.35 18.63
N LEU A 76 1.72 -7.85 18.26
CA LEU A 76 2.78 -7.44 19.17
C LEU A 76 2.58 -5.98 19.60
N ASP A 77 2.79 -5.69 20.88
CA ASP A 77 2.64 -4.37 21.48
C ASP A 77 3.91 -3.52 21.30
N PRO A 78 3.90 -2.44 20.49
CA PRO A 78 5.06 -1.57 20.26
C PRO A 78 5.54 -0.81 21.50
N ASP A 79 4.75 -0.75 22.59
CA ASP A 79 5.19 -0.14 23.85
C ASP A 79 6.12 -1.06 24.64
N LYS A 80 6.22 -2.34 24.28
CA LYS A 80 7.17 -3.27 24.87
C LYS A 80 8.55 -3.06 24.27
N MET A 81 9.56 -2.88 25.12
CA MET A 81 10.95 -2.62 24.70
C MET A 81 11.50 -3.59 23.64
N PRO A 82 11.27 -4.93 23.70
CA PRO A 82 11.73 -5.83 22.66
C PRO A 82 11.10 -5.56 21.29
N VAL A 83 9.78 -5.28 21.26
CA VAL A 83 9.04 -4.98 20.01
C VAL A 83 9.47 -3.62 19.47
N ARG A 84 9.68 -2.64 20.34
CA ARG A 84 10.24 -1.33 19.99
C ARG A 84 11.62 -1.46 19.34
N GLY A 85 12.51 -2.24 19.93
CA GLY A 85 13.85 -2.50 19.37
C GLY A 85 13.78 -3.17 18.00
N MET A 86 12.88 -4.16 17.84
CA MET A 86 12.62 -4.78 16.54
C MET A 86 12.17 -3.73 15.51
N LEU A 87 11.18 -2.89 15.82
CA LEU A 87 10.69 -1.86 14.90
C LEU A 87 11.78 -0.88 14.50
N VAL A 88 12.58 -0.38 15.45
CA VAL A 88 13.71 0.52 15.15
C VAL A 88 14.74 -0.15 14.24
N THR A 89 15.00 -1.45 14.42
CA THR A 89 15.88 -2.22 13.55
C THR A 89 15.31 -2.34 12.14
N LEU A 90 14.00 -2.64 12.03
CA LEU A 90 13.30 -2.70 10.75
C LEU A 90 13.26 -1.32 10.07
N MET A 91 13.20 -0.21 10.82
CA MET A 91 13.29 1.13 10.24
C MET A 91 14.65 1.35 9.56
N MET A 92 15.75 0.98 10.21
CA MET A 92 17.09 1.09 9.61
C MET A 92 17.21 0.23 8.35
N LEU A 93 16.75 -1.03 8.41
CA LEU A 93 16.74 -1.91 7.24
C LEU A 93 15.84 -1.36 6.12
N GLY A 94 14.69 -0.79 6.46
CA GLY A 94 13.77 -0.18 5.51
C GLY A 94 14.39 1.06 4.83
N LEU A 95 15.22 1.84 5.54
CA LEU A 95 15.96 2.96 4.94
C LEU A 95 16.99 2.45 3.92
N VAL A 96 17.74 1.39 4.27
CA VAL A 96 18.68 0.73 3.35
C VAL A 96 17.96 0.17 2.13
N LEU A 97 16.82 -0.50 2.33
CA LEU A 97 15.96 -1.00 1.27
C LEU A 97 15.50 0.14 0.35
N SER A 98 14.97 1.22 0.92
CA SER A 98 14.46 2.37 0.16
C SER A 98 15.54 3.08 -0.63
N ALA A 99 16.70 3.33 -0.02
CA ALA A 99 17.85 3.96 -0.67
C ALA A 99 18.46 3.10 -1.79
N SER A 100 18.16 1.80 -1.80
CA SER A 100 18.60 0.86 -2.83
C SER A 100 17.65 0.79 -4.02
N ILE A 101 16.40 1.26 -3.91
CA ILE A 101 15.36 1.15 -4.96
C ILE A 101 15.83 1.67 -6.32
N PRO A 102 16.40 2.90 -6.44
CA PRO A 102 16.75 3.44 -7.76
C PRO A 102 17.77 2.60 -8.53
N GLU A 103 18.63 1.86 -7.82
CA GLU A 103 19.68 1.01 -8.42
C GLU A 103 19.47 -0.47 -8.07
N ALA A 104 18.24 -0.87 -7.70
CA ALA A 104 17.94 -2.24 -7.28
C ALA A 104 18.13 -3.23 -8.43
N PHE A 105 17.95 -2.80 -9.68
CA PHE A 105 18.22 -3.58 -10.88
C PHE A 105 19.64 -3.38 -11.45
N GLY A 106 20.49 -2.61 -10.74
CA GLY A 106 21.91 -2.38 -11.01
C GLY A 106 22.80 -2.85 -9.84
N ASP A 107 23.70 -2.00 -9.37
CA ASP A 107 24.72 -2.40 -8.39
C ASP A 107 24.17 -2.63 -6.96
N LYS A 108 23.01 -2.04 -6.62
CA LYS A 108 22.42 -2.14 -5.27
C LYS A 108 21.47 -3.34 -5.11
N GLY A 109 21.39 -4.25 -6.09
CA GLY A 109 20.47 -5.40 -6.05
C GLY A 109 20.65 -6.31 -4.84
N LEU A 110 21.89 -6.67 -4.49
CA LEU A 110 22.17 -7.49 -3.32
C LEU A 110 21.84 -6.75 -2.01
N LEU A 111 22.08 -5.44 -1.95
CA LEU A 111 21.77 -4.63 -0.77
C LEU A 111 20.25 -4.54 -0.55
N PHE A 112 19.49 -4.32 -1.63
CA PHE A 112 18.03 -4.37 -1.61
C PHE A 112 17.53 -5.73 -1.12
N ALA A 113 17.97 -6.82 -1.76
CA ALA A 113 17.54 -8.17 -1.43
C ALA A 113 17.92 -8.57 0.01
N GLY A 114 19.13 -8.23 0.45
CA GLY A 114 19.60 -8.49 1.81
C GLY A 114 18.75 -7.79 2.86
N ALA A 115 18.48 -6.49 2.66
CA ALA A 115 17.60 -5.73 3.56
C ALA A 115 16.18 -6.29 3.56
N TYR A 116 15.62 -6.59 2.39
CA TYR A 116 14.28 -7.17 2.22
C TYR A 116 14.14 -8.50 2.99
N VAL A 117 15.06 -9.44 2.75
CA VAL A 117 15.03 -10.77 3.39
C VAL A 117 15.26 -10.66 4.90
N ALA A 118 16.18 -9.81 5.34
CA ALA A 118 16.42 -9.56 6.76
C ALA A 118 15.16 -9.03 7.46
N MET A 119 14.42 -8.11 6.82
CA MET A 119 13.16 -7.61 7.35
C MET A 119 12.09 -8.69 7.42
N GLN A 120 11.85 -9.41 6.32
CA GLN A 120 10.78 -10.41 6.23
C GLN A 120 11.03 -11.60 7.16
N VAL A 121 12.19 -12.23 7.04
CA VAL A 121 12.56 -13.42 7.83
C VAL A 121 12.84 -13.03 9.28
N GLY A 122 13.59 -11.97 9.52
CA GLY A 122 13.95 -11.52 10.87
C GLY A 122 12.73 -11.16 11.72
N ARG A 123 11.79 -10.37 11.17
CA ARG A 123 10.53 -10.05 11.86
C ARG A 123 9.69 -11.31 12.13
N SER A 124 9.61 -12.22 11.16
CA SER A 124 8.83 -13.45 11.31
C SER A 124 9.40 -14.41 12.36
N LEU A 125 10.73 -14.54 12.41
CA LEU A 125 11.43 -15.32 13.44
C LEU A 125 11.30 -14.69 14.83
N PHE A 126 11.44 -13.35 14.92
CA PHE A 126 11.19 -12.63 16.18
C PHE A 126 9.77 -12.87 16.68
N THR A 127 8.78 -12.79 15.79
CA THR A 127 7.37 -13.02 16.14
C THR A 127 7.13 -14.49 16.53
N THR A 128 7.76 -15.44 15.84
CA THR A 128 7.75 -16.86 16.23
C THR A 128 8.22 -17.01 17.66
N TYR A 129 9.36 -16.42 18.02
CA TYR A 129 9.90 -16.44 19.37
C TYR A 129 8.95 -15.82 20.39
N ALA A 130 8.36 -14.66 20.08
CA ALA A 130 7.38 -14.00 20.94
C ALA A 130 6.16 -14.90 21.22
N MET A 131 5.69 -15.64 20.22
CA MET A 131 4.52 -16.52 20.32
C MET A 131 4.79 -17.81 21.09
N THR A 132 6.04 -18.30 21.16
CA THR A 132 6.39 -19.52 21.92
C THR A 132 5.95 -19.47 23.39
N ARG A 133 5.84 -18.26 23.95
CA ARG A 133 5.48 -18.01 25.34
C ARG A 133 3.98 -17.79 25.57
N VAL A 134 3.17 -17.83 24.50
CA VAL A 134 1.74 -17.51 24.54
C VAL A 134 0.92 -18.73 24.13
N ASP A 135 1.08 -19.18 22.88
CA ASP A 135 0.27 -20.25 22.33
C ASP A 135 1.02 -21.02 21.22
N ARG A 136 0.86 -22.34 21.25
CA ARG A 136 1.52 -23.27 20.32
C ARG A 136 0.96 -23.16 18.91
N ALA A 137 -0.35 -22.93 18.75
CA ALA A 137 -0.95 -22.84 17.42
C ALA A 137 -0.44 -21.60 16.67
N ASN A 138 -0.40 -20.44 17.34
CA ASN A 138 0.19 -19.22 16.79
C ASN A 138 1.69 -19.36 16.52
N THR A 139 2.44 -20.03 17.40
CA THR A 139 3.87 -20.32 17.16
C THR A 139 4.04 -21.10 15.85
N LEU A 140 3.27 -22.17 15.65
CA LEU A 140 3.34 -22.97 14.42
C LEU A 140 2.93 -22.18 13.19
N ASN A 141 1.95 -21.27 13.31
CA ASN A 141 1.57 -20.36 12.22
C ASN A 141 2.77 -19.49 11.79
N PHE A 142 3.47 -18.87 12.73
CA PHE A 142 4.65 -18.05 12.40
C PHE A 142 5.87 -18.86 11.97
N VAL A 143 6.03 -20.11 12.42
CA VAL A 143 7.03 -21.03 11.84
C VAL A 143 6.76 -21.25 10.36
N ARG A 144 5.51 -21.57 9.99
CA ARG A 144 5.12 -21.78 8.59
C ARG A 144 5.37 -20.53 7.74
N ILE A 145 4.96 -19.35 8.24
CA ILE A 145 5.23 -18.06 7.57
C ILE A 145 6.74 -17.87 7.39
N SER A 146 7.53 -18.08 8.44
CA SER A 146 8.99 -17.95 8.38
C SER A 146 9.62 -18.89 7.37
N THR A 147 9.12 -20.13 7.25
CA THR A 147 9.59 -21.10 6.24
C THR A 147 9.30 -20.60 4.82
N TRP A 148 8.09 -20.11 4.55
CA TRP A 148 7.74 -19.55 3.24
C TRP A 148 8.61 -18.34 2.88
N LEU A 149 8.80 -17.42 3.82
CA LEU A 149 9.64 -16.23 3.62
C LEU A 149 11.12 -16.59 3.47
N ALA A 150 11.61 -17.64 4.13
CA ALA A 150 12.98 -18.12 3.94
C ALA A 150 13.17 -18.73 2.55
N VAL A 151 12.19 -19.51 2.05
CA VAL A 151 12.23 -20.06 0.69
C VAL A 151 12.20 -18.95 -0.36
N ALA A 152 11.28 -17.98 -0.22
CA ALA A 152 11.27 -16.80 -1.09
C ALA A 152 12.58 -16.00 -0.98
N GLY A 153 13.14 -15.89 0.23
CA GLY A 153 14.39 -15.21 0.50
C GLY A 153 15.59 -15.78 -0.27
N VAL A 154 15.61 -17.09 -0.54
CA VAL A 154 16.63 -17.69 -1.42
C VAL A 154 16.58 -17.07 -2.82
N PHE A 155 15.39 -16.88 -3.39
CA PHE A 155 15.22 -16.27 -4.70
C PHE A 155 15.52 -14.77 -4.71
N TRP A 156 15.18 -14.05 -3.62
CA TRP A 156 15.58 -12.65 -3.46
C TRP A 156 17.10 -12.49 -3.47
N ILE A 157 17.81 -13.25 -2.64
CA ILE A 157 19.28 -13.20 -2.56
C ILE A 157 19.92 -13.68 -3.85
N ALA A 158 19.42 -14.78 -4.44
CA ALA A 158 19.90 -15.25 -5.73
C ALA A 158 19.75 -14.15 -6.81
N GLY A 159 18.58 -13.50 -6.90
CA GLY A 159 18.39 -12.39 -7.82
C GLY A 159 19.34 -11.21 -7.55
N GLY A 160 19.65 -10.92 -6.29
CA GLY A 160 20.61 -9.88 -5.93
C GLY A 160 22.06 -10.18 -6.38
N LEU A 161 22.40 -11.46 -6.57
CA LEU A 161 23.70 -11.91 -7.11
C LEU A 161 23.72 -12.05 -8.64
N LEU A 162 22.53 -12.07 -9.26
CA LEU A 162 22.36 -12.24 -10.70
C LEU A 162 22.31 -10.90 -11.42
N GLU A 163 22.57 -10.97 -12.73
CA GLU A 163 22.42 -9.84 -13.66
C GLU A 163 20.94 -9.61 -14.02
N HIS A 164 20.68 -8.40 -14.52
CA HIS A 164 19.38 -7.77 -14.71
C HIS A 164 18.19 -8.69 -15.04
N GLU A 165 18.22 -9.42 -16.17
CA GLU A 165 17.07 -10.26 -16.60
C GLU A 165 16.84 -11.44 -15.65
N ALA A 166 17.90 -12.14 -15.26
CA ALA A 166 17.82 -13.27 -14.34
C ALA A 166 17.43 -12.82 -12.93
N ARG A 167 17.82 -11.60 -12.53
CA ARG A 167 17.35 -10.94 -11.30
C ARG A 167 15.85 -10.71 -11.32
N LEU A 168 15.33 -10.11 -12.39
CA LEU A 168 13.89 -9.85 -12.53
C LEU A 168 13.09 -11.14 -12.41
N ILE A 169 13.50 -12.21 -13.10
CA ILE A 169 12.84 -13.53 -13.03
C ILE A 169 12.89 -14.09 -11.60
N ALA A 170 14.06 -14.08 -10.96
CA ALA A 170 14.20 -14.59 -9.61
C ALA A 170 13.31 -13.84 -8.60
N TRP A 171 13.26 -12.51 -8.71
CA TRP A 171 12.44 -11.67 -7.83
C TRP A 171 10.93 -11.81 -8.10
N VAL A 172 10.52 -12.02 -9.35
CA VAL A 172 9.13 -12.39 -9.69
C VAL A 172 8.76 -13.73 -9.03
N ILE A 173 9.63 -14.73 -9.10
CA ILE A 173 9.41 -16.02 -8.43
C ILE A 173 9.30 -15.83 -6.92
N ALA A 174 10.19 -15.03 -6.32
CA ALA A 174 10.18 -14.73 -4.90
C ALA A 174 8.84 -14.11 -4.46
N LEU A 175 8.38 -13.07 -5.17
CA LEU A 175 7.08 -12.45 -4.90
C LEU A 175 5.92 -13.42 -5.11
N ALA A 176 5.95 -14.24 -6.16
CA ALA A 176 4.90 -15.22 -6.41
C ALA A 176 4.76 -16.20 -5.25
N ILE A 177 5.89 -16.68 -4.68
CA ILE A 177 5.91 -17.52 -3.48
C ILE A 177 5.28 -16.76 -2.30
N GLU A 178 5.70 -15.53 -2.05
CA GLU A 178 5.22 -14.74 -0.92
C GLU A 178 3.71 -14.46 -0.99
N TYR A 179 3.20 -14.07 -2.16
CA TYR A 179 1.78 -13.78 -2.39
C TYR A 179 0.92 -15.06 -2.43
N ALA A 180 1.48 -16.19 -2.87
CA ALA A 180 0.81 -17.49 -2.81
C ALA A 180 0.71 -18.04 -1.39
N GLY A 181 1.64 -17.68 -0.49
CA GLY A 181 1.69 -18.16 0.90
C GLY A 181 0.35 -18.04 1.64
N PRO A 182 -0.22 -16.83 1.78
CA PRO A 182 -1.53 -16.65 2.42
C PRO A 182 -2.66 -17.46 1.77
N ALA A 183 -2.70 -17.52 0.42
CA ALA A 183 -3.74 -18.27 -0.31
C ALA A 183 -3.59 -19.80 -0.10
N ALA A 184 -2.35 -20.28 0.00
CA ALA A 184 -2.03 -21.65 0.35
C ALA A 184 -2.20 -21.94 1.86
N GLY A 185 -2.59 -20.94 2.67
CA GLY A 185 -2.65 -21.08 4.13
C GLY A 185 -1.28 -21.43 4.73
N PHE A 186 -0.20 -20.97 4.11
CA PHE A 186 1.19 -21.27 4.45
C PHE A 186 1.43 -22.77 4.67
N ALA A 187 0.95 -23.60 3.74
CA ALA A 187 1.12 -25.04 3.79
C ALA A 187 2.61 -25.40 3.87
N VAL A 188 3.02 -26.18 4.88
CA VAL A 188 4.38 -26.73 4.97
C VAL A 188 4.30 -28.25 5.17
N PRO A 189 4.99 -29.06 4.33
CA PRO A 189 5.05 -30.51 4.51
C PRO A 189 5.44 -30.88 5.94
N GLY A 190 4.69 -31.78 6.58
CA GLY A 190 4.89 -32.20 7.98
C GLY A 190 4.31 -31.27 9.05
N LEU A 191 4.08 -29.99 8.77
CA LEU A 191 3.48 -29.03 9.72
C LEU A 191 2.01 -28.67 9.41
N GLY A 192 1.50 -29.05 8.24
CA GLY A 192 0.12 -28.79 7.82
C GLY A 192 -0.10 -27.35 7.34
N ARG A 193 -1.36 -26.89 7.39
CA ARG A 193 -1.83 -25.57 6.91
C ARG A 193 -2.39 -24.75 8.06
N SER A 194 -2.26 -23.43 7.97
CA SER A 194 -2.95 -22.48 8.85
C SER A 194 -4.41 -22.31 8.43
N ARG A 195 -5.30 -22.09 9.41
CA ARG A 195 -6.73 -21.86 9.20
C ARG A 195 -7.05 -20.36 9.27
N PRO A 196 -8.08 -19.87 8.58
CA PRO A 196 -8.50 -18.47 8.70
C PRO A 196 -8.84 -18.03 10.12
N SER A 197 -9.32 -18.96 10.96
CA SER A 197 -9.60 -18.73 12.39
C SER A 197 -8.34 -18.45 13.21
N ASP A 198 -7.16 -18.84 12.73
CA ASP A 198 -5.89 -18.61 13.41
C ASP A 198 -5.43 -17.14 13.27
N TRP A 199 -6.10 -16.35 12.41
CA TRP A 199 -5.74 -14.97 12.10
C TRP A 199 -6.68 -13.98 12.81
N ASP A 200 -6.63 -13.99 14.13
CA ASP A 200 -7.40 -13.08 14.97
C ASP A 200 -6.78 -11.66 14.95
N VAL A 201 -7.46 -10.71 14.31
CA VAL A 201 -6.98 -9.34 14.03
C VAL A 201 -7.99 -8.27 14.44
N SER A 202 -7.48 -7.13 14.93
CA SER A 202 -8.32 -5.97 15.19
C SER A 202 -8.54 -5.22 13.88
N GLY A 203 -9.78 -5.27 13.38
CA GLY A 203 -10.19 -4.55 12.18
C GLY A 203 -9.96 -3.04 12.31
N ALA A 204 -10.30 -2.45 13.46
CA ALA A 204 -10.08 -1.03 13.74
C ALA A 204 -8.60 -0.64 13.69
N HIS A 205 -7.71 -1.42 14.31
CA HIS A 205 -6.27 -1.11 14.29
C HIS A 205 -5.69 -1.18 12.88
N MET A 206 -6.01 -2.23 12.12
CA MET A 206 -5.56 -2.36 10.72
C MET A 206 -6.12 -1.24 9.84
N ALA A 207 -7.40 -0.89 10.01
CA ALA A 207 -8.01 0.23 9.30
C ALA A 207 -7.31 1.56 9.61
N GLU A 208 -7.02 1.82 10.89
CA GLU A 208 -6.32 3.03 11.33
C GLU A 208 -4.89 3.07 10.76
N ARG A 209 -4.14 1.97 10.80
CA ARG A 209 -2.79 1.85 10.21
C ARG A 209 -2.80 2.14 8.70
N CYS A 210 -3.69 1.49 7.95
CA CYS A 210 -3.80 1.71 6.51
C CYS A 210 -4.21 3.16 6.19
N ALA A 211 -5.12 3.73 6.98
CA ALA A 211 -5.54 5.11 6.78
C ALA A 211 -4.39 6.09 7.03
N LEU A 212 -3.68 5.93 8.15
CA LEU A 212 -2.51 6.73 8.48
C LEU A 212 -1.38 6.59 7.46
N PHE A 213 -1.20 5.39 6.90
CA PHE A 213 -0.24 5.19 5.83
C PHE A 213 -0.66 5.91 4.55
N VAL A 214 -1.92 5.85 4.16
CA VAL A 214 -2.43 6.53 2.96
C VAL A 214 -2.32 8.06 3.09
N ILE A 215 -2.59 8.66 4.25
CA ILE A 215 -2.39 10.12 4.42
C ILE A 215 -0.91 10.50 4.25
N ILE A 216 0.01 9.67 4.76
CA ILE A 216 1.45 9.88 4.59
C ILE A 216 1.84 9.80 3.10
N CYS A 217 1.30 8.81 2.37
CA CYS A 217 1.53 8.66 0.91
C CYS A 217 1.00 9.86 0.12
N LEU A 218 -0.19 10.36 0.46
CA LEU A 218 -0.76 11.57 -0.16
C LEU A 218 0.08 12.80 0.17
N GLY A 219 0.64 12.88 1.39
CA GLY A 219 1.59 13.92 1.78
C GLY A 219 2.84 13.92 0.89
N GLU A 220 3.38 12.75 0.56
CA GLU A 220 4.52 12.65 -0.36
C GLU A 220 4.20 13.14 -1.77
N ALA A 221 3.02 12.82 -2.31
CA ALA A 221 2.60 13.34 -3.60
C ALA A 221 2.57 14.89 -3.62
N ILE A 222 2.17 15.52 -2.51
CA ILE A 222 2.24 16.99 -2.33
C ILE A 222 3.69 17.46 -2.29
N LEU A 223 4.58 16.78 -1.54
CA LEU A 223 5.98 17.14 -1.43
C LEU A 223 6.72 17.03 -2.78
N VAL A 224 6.47 15.98 -3.56
CA VAL A 224 7.01 15.81 -4.91
C VAL A 224 6.56 16.96 -5.81
N SER A 225 5.25 17.22 -5.85
CA SER A 225 4.70 18.34 -6.64
C SER A 225 5.28 19.70 -6.24
N GLY A 226 5.45 19.92 -4.93
CA GLY A 226 6.04 21.15 -4.39
C GLY A 226 7.52 21.32 -4.72
N ARG A 227 8.30 20.23 -4.67
CA ARG A 227 9.71 20.23 -5.08
C ARG A 227 9.84 20.59 -6.56
N THR A 228 9.11 19.90 -7.44
CA THR A 228 9.14 20.16 -8.89
C THR A 228 8.72 21.59 -9.21
N PHE A 229 7.67 22.11 -8.55
CA PHE A 229 7.26 23.51 -8.71
C PHE A 229 8.35 24.50 -8.27
N SER A 230 9.08 24.21 -7.18
CA SER A 230 10.11 25.10 -6.64
C SER A 230 11.37 25.20 -7.52
N GLU A 231 11.61 24.20 -8.34
CA GLU A 231 12.77 24.12 -9.24
C GLU A 231 12.49 24.76 -10.62
N LEU A 232 11.21 24.95 -10.97
CA LEU A 232 10.78 25.48 -12.26
C LEU A 232 10.54 27.00 -12.24
N PRO A 233 10.76 27.70 -13.37
CA PRO A 233 10.38 29.10 -13.51
C PRO A 233 8.87 29.30 -13.29
N VAL A 234 8.52 30.35 -12.55
CA VAL A 234 7.12 30.70 -12.29
C VAL A 234 6.47 31.17 -13.59
N SER A 235 5.46 30.43 -14.04
CA SER A 235 4.60 30.78 -15.17
C SER A 235 3.15 30.45 -14.85
N GLY A 236 2.21 31.01 -15.63
CA GLY A 236 0.78 30.69 -15.48
C GLY A 236 0.51 29.20 -15.64
N LEU A 237 1.17 28.54 -16.58
CA LEU A 237 1.04 27.10 -16.81
C LEU A 237 1.60 26.27 -15.66
N THR A 238 2.79 26.63 -15.16
CA THR A 238 3.40 25.97 -13.98
C THR A 238 2.46 26.06 -12.78
N GLY A 239 1.79 27.21 -12.58
CA GLY A 239 0.77 27.39 -11.55
C GLY A 239 -0.47 26.50 -11.77
N ILE A 240 -0.96 26.40 -13.01
CA ILE A 240 -2.11 25.53 -13.36
C ILE A 240 -1.79 24.06 -13.07
N VAL A 241 -0.63 23.56 -13.50
CA VAL A 241 -0.20 22.18 -13.26
C VAL A 241 -0.07 21.91 -11.76
N PHE A 242 0.55 22.83 -11.01
CA PHE A 242 0.70 22.70 -9.56
C PHE A 242 -0.66 22.62 -8.83
N VAL A 243 -1.59 23.52 -9.17
CA VAL A 243 -2.95 23.51 -8.62
C VAL A 243 -3.68 22.22 -9.00
N THR A 244 -3.53 21.75 -10.24
CA THR A 244 -4.13 20.50 -10.72
C THR A 244 -3.62 19.30 -9.92
N GLY A 245 -2.31 19.19 -9.73
CA GLY A 245 -1.70 18.12 -8.91
C GLY A 245 -2.21 18.13 -7.48
N PHE A 246 -2.24 19.31 -6.84
CA PHE A 246 -2.76 19.49 -5.48
C PHE A 246 -4.23 19.11 -5.37
N VAL A 247 -5.08 19.62 -6.27
CA VAL A 247 -6.51 19.31 -6.28
C VAL A 247 -6.76 17.83 -6.55
N GLY A 248 -5.98 17.19 -7.41
CA GLY A 248 -6.01 15.74 -7.64
C GLY A 248 -5.71 14.96 -6.37
N THR A 249 -4.66 15.33 -5.62
CA THR A 249 -4.33 14.70 -4.34
C THR A 249 -5.43 14.93 -3.28
N VAL A 250 -6.03 16.11 -3.23
CA VAL A 250 -7.18 16.39 -2.34
C VAL A 250 -8.42 15.57 -2.73
N ALA A 251 -8.67 15.37 -4.03
CA ALA A 251 -9.76 14.53 -4.50
C ALA A 251 -9.54 13.05 -4.12
N MET A 252 -8.31 12.54 -4.26
CA MET A 252 -7.93 11.21 -3.76
C MET A 252 -8.13 11.09 -2.25
N TRP A 253 -7.65 12.07 -1.48
CA TRP A 253 -7.86 12.14 -0.03
C TRP A 253 -9.35 12.04 0.33
N TRP A 254 -10.19 12.85 -0.34
CA TRP A 254 -11.63 12.87 -0.08
C TRP A 254 -12.30 11.53 -0.38
N LEU A 255 -11.99 10.92 -1.52
CA LEU A 255 -12.54 9.62 -1.94
C LEU A 255 -12.22 8.50 -0.95
N TYR A 256 -11.02 8.52 -0.39
CA TYR A 256 -10.55 7.50 0.54
C TYR A 256 -11.09 7.74 1.96
N PHE A 257 -10.81 8.92 2.55
CA PHE A 257 -11.08 9.19 3.96
C PHE A 257 -12.54 9.34 4.32
N ARG A 258 -13.35 9.89 3.41
CA ARG A 258 -14.70 10.29 3.79
C ARG A 258 -15.61 9.10 4.08
N PHE A 259 -15.38 7.95 3.44
CA PHE A 259 -16.37 6.87 3.44
C PHE A 259 -15.87 5.44 3.65
N GLY A 260 -14.58 5.21 3.89
CA GLY A 260 -14.01 3.87 4.02
C GLY A 260 -13.78 3.36 5.46
N HIS A 261 -13.13 4.15 6.32
CA HIS A 261 -12.40 3.57 7.47
C HIS A 261 -13.29 3.12 8.62
N GLY A 262 -14.19 3.97 9.12
CA GLY A 262 -15.02 3.66 10.29
C GLY A 262 -16.02 2.53 10.03
N ARG A 263 -16.65 2.53 8.84
CA ARG A 263 -17.62 1.49 8.45
C ARG A 263 -16.94 0.15 8.14
N ALA A 264 -15.79 0.15 7.46
CA ALA A 264 -15.03 -1.07 7.21
C ALA A 264 -14.52 -1.70 8.50
N ALA A 265 -13.98 -0.88 9.43
CA ALA A 265 -13.55 -1.35 10.75
C ALA A 265 -14.70 -1.99 11.53
N HIS A 266 -15.85 -1.31 11.60
CA HIS A 266 -17.03 -1.82 12.31
C HIS A 266 -17.54 -3.13 11.71
N ARG A 267 -17.60 -3.25 10.37
CA ARG A 267 -18.01 -4.51 9.72
C ARG A 267 -17.04 -5.65 10.01
N ILE A 268 -15.73 -5.41 9.89
CA ILE A 268 -14.72 -6.46 10.12
C ILE A 268 -14.79 -6.99 11.56
N GLU A 269 -15.10 -6.13 12.53
CA GLU A 269 -15.28 -6.55 13.92
C GLU A 269 -16.52 -7.43 14.17
N HIS A 270 -17.52 -7.38 13.28
CA HIS A 270 -18.78 -8.13 13.41
C HIS A 270 -18.91 -9.28 12.38
N GLU A 271 -17.87 -9.56 11.60
CA GLU A 271 -17.84 -10.66 10.63
C GLU A 271 -17.38 -11.98 11.29
N GLU A 272 -17.85 -13.11 10.77
CA GLU A 272 -17.47 -14.44 11.30
C GLU A 272 -15.99 -14.76 11.09
N THR A 273 -15.37 -14.17 10.07
CA THR A 273 -13.94 -14.38 9.72
C THR A 273 -13.20 -13.05 9.52
N PRO A 274 -12.96 -12.26 10.59
CA PRO A 274 -12.38 -10.92 10.51
C PRO A 274 -11.03 -10.87 9.75
N GLY A 275 -10.16 -11.87 9.98
CA GLY A 275 -8.86 -11.95 9.32
C GLY A 275 -8.94 -12.21 7.81
N ALA A 276 -10.00 -12.86 7.31
CA ALA A 276 -10.19 -13.08 5.88
C ALA A 276 -10.62 -11.80 5.17
N LEU A 277 -11.60 -11.08 5.74
CA LEU A 277 -12.06 -9.80 5.21
C LEU A 277 -10.97 -8.72 5.32
N ALA A 278 -10.26 -8.66 6.44
CA ALA A 278 -9.13 -7.74 6.62
C ALA A 278 -8.03 -7.99 5.58
N ARG A 279 -7.72 -9.25 5.25
CA ARG A 279 -6.75 -9.57 4.19
C ARG A 279 -7.25 -9.13 2.81
N LEU A 280 -8.50 -9.43 2.47
CA LEU A 280 -9.06 -9.03 1.18
C LEU A 280 -9.08 -7.50 1.02
N ALA A 281 -9.58 -6.79 2.03
CA ALA A 281 -9.79 -5.36 1.98
C ALA A 281 -8.50 -4.55 2.24
N PHE A 282 -7.79 -4.83 3.33
CA PHE A 282 -6.61 -4.07 3.76
C PHE A 282 -5.30 -4.56 3.16
N THR A 283 -5.12 -5.86 2.92
CA THR A 283 -3.85 -6.35 2.32
C THR A 283 -3.85 -6.26 0.81
N TYR A 284 -4.93 -6.66 0.13
CA TYR A 284 -4.95 -6.70 -1.34
C TYR A 284 -5.65 -5.49 -1.97
N GLY A 285 -6.81 -5.09 -1.46
CA GLY A 285 -7.57 -3.94 -1.98
C GLY A 285 -6.84 -2.60 -1.90
N HIS A 286 -5.84 -2.46 -1.03
CA HIS A 286 -5.04 -1.25 -0.89
C HIS A 286 -3.85 -1.16 -1.86
N ILE A 287 -3.45 -2.27 -2.51
CA ILE A 287 -2.34 -2.24 -3.47
C ILE A 287 -2.63 -1.26 -4.62
N PRO A 288 -3.80 -1.31 -5.30
CA PRO A 288 -4.11 -0.37 -6.37
C PRO A 288 -4.27 1.07 -5.86
N ILE A 289 -4.69 1.26 -4.60
CA ILE A 289 -4.78 2.58 -3.97
C ILE A 289 -3.38 3.19 -3.87
N LEU A 290 -2.42 2.44 -3.32
CA LEU A 290 -1.04 2.90 -3.19
C LEU A 290 -0.39 3.13 -4.56
N ALA A 291 -0.52 2.17 -5.48
CA ALA A 291 0.00 2.31 -6.84
C ALA A 291 -0.60 3.53 -7.56
N GLY A 292 -1.89 3.80 -7.33
CA GLY A 292 -2.55 4.99 -7.86
C GLY A 292 -1.95 6.29 -7.37
N ILE A 293 -1.57 6.38 -6.08
CA ILE A 293 -0.90 7.56 -5.51
C ILE A 293 0.51 7.74 -6.13
N ILE A 294 1.28 6.66 -6.26
CA ILE A 294 2.61 6.68 -6.90
C ILE A 294 2.51 7.18 -8.34
N VAL A 295 1.65 6.55 -9.13
CA VAL A 295 1.47 6.90 -10.55
C VAL A 295 0.87 8.32 -10.70
N HIS A 296 0.04 8.77 -9.75
CA HIS A 296 -0.43 10.17 -9.72
C HIS A 296 0.71 11.16 -9.49
N ALA A 297 1.65 10.88 -8.58
CA ALA A 297 2.82 11.73 -8.39
C ALA A 297 3.66 11.82 -9.67
N VAL A 298 3.87 10.69 -10.35
CA VAL A 298 4.55 10.62 -11.65
C VAL A 298 3.77 11.40 -12.73
N ALA A 299 2.44 11.27 -12.78
CA ALA A 299 1.60 12.02 -13.71
C ALA A 299 1.76 13.54 -13.56
N VAL A 300 1.86 14.03 -12.33
CA VAL A 300 2.09 15.46 -12.06
C VAL A 300 3.46 15.92 -12.56
N GLU A 301 4.50 15.11 -12.35
CA GLU A 301 5.84 15.39 -12.89
C GLU A 301 5.87 15.39 -14.42
N PHE A 302 5.15 14.46 -15.07
CA PHE A 302 4.95 14.46 -16.52
C PHE A 302 4.25 15.72 -17.02
N MET A 303 3.21 16.19 -16.31
CA MET A 303 2.53 17.44 -16.65
C MET A 303 3.47 18.66 -16.55
N PHE A 304 4.43 18.65 -15.62
CA PHE A 304 5.42 19.73 -15.51
C PHE A 304 6.47 19.69 -16.62
N SER A 305 6.95 18.50 -16.96
CA SER A 305 8.07 18.29 -17.89
C SER A 305 7.65 18.36 -19.36
N HIS A 306 6.45 17.87 -19.68
CA HIS A 306 5.97 17.73 -21.06
C HIS A 306 4.56 18.32 -21.25
N PRO A 307 4.24 19.53 -20.74
CA PRO A 307 2.87 20.01 -20.64
C PRO A 307 2.13 20.07 -21.99
N HIS A 308 2.82 20.49 -23.04
CA HIS A 308 2.27 20.74 -24.38
C HIS A 308 2.35 19.55 -25.33
N GLU A 309 2.95 18.44 -24.90
CA GLU A 309 3.00 17.23 -25.71
C GLU A 309 1.63 16.55 -25.72
N THR A 310 1.36 15.79 -26.78
CA THR A 310 0.20 14.90 -26.84
C THR A 310 0.65 13.46 -26.67
N GLY A 311 -0.26 12.62 -26.18
CA GLY A 311 0.08 11.29 -25.71
C GLY A 311 -0.38 10.16 -26.62
N ASP A 312 0.50 9.19 -26.85
CA ASP A 312 0.05 7.85 -27.23
C ASP A 312 -0.56 7.10 -26.03
N LEU A 313 -0.84 5.81 -26.21
CA LEU A 313 -1.42 4.98 -25.15
C LEU A 313 -0.52 4.91 -23.89
N GLY A 314 0.80 4.99 -24.04
CA GLY A 314 1.75 4.95 -22.93
C GLY A 314 1.64 6.19 -22.05
N ILE A 315 1.62 7.37 -22.67
CA ILE A 315 1.44 8.65 -21.98
C ILE A 315 0.06 8.73 -21.33
N ALA A 316 -0.99 8.29 -22.03
CA ALA A 316 -2.33 8.19 -21.43
C ALA A 316 -2.33 7.28 -20.20
N ALA A 317 -1.62 6.14 -20.24
CA ALA A 317 -1.48 5.25 -19.09
C ALA A 317 -0.73 5.92 -17.92
N ALA A 318 0.24 6.80 -18.17
CA ALA A 318 0.94 7.54 -17.11
C ALA A 318 -0.01 8.52 -16.42
N VAL A 319 -0.67 9.36 -17.22
CA VAL A 319 -1.47 10.48 -16.73
C VAL A 319 -2.79 10.01 -16.12
N LEU A 320 -3.46 9.06 -16.77
CA LEU A 320 -4.76 8.56 -16.33
C LEU A 320 -4.63 7.36 -15.37
N GLY A 321 -3.54 6.61 -15.43
CA GLY A 321 -3.34 5.38 -14.67
C GLY A 321 -3.37 5.59 -13.17
N GLY A 322 -2.82 6.70 -12.66
CA GLY A 322 -2.86 7.03 -11.23
C GLY A 322 -4.29 7.15 -10.71
N SER A 323 -5.12 7.93 -11.41
CA SER A 323 -6.54 8.06 -11.11
C SER A 323 -7.29 6.73 -11.27
N GLY A 324 -7.00 5.97 -12.33
CA GLY A 324 -7.63 4.69 -12.62
C GLY A 324 -7.34 3.63 -11.55
N LEU A 325 -6.07 3.42 -11.20
CA LEU A 325 -5.64 2.49 -10.15
C LEU A 325 -6.24 2.86 -8.80
N PHE A 326 -6.27 4.15 -8.47
CA PHE A 326 -6.86 4.64 -7.23
C PHE A 326 -8.36 4.35 -7.16
N LEU A 327 -9.10 4.57 -8.24
CA LEU A 327 -10.52 4.24 -8.32
C LEU A 327 -10.78 2.73 -8.28
N ILE A 328 -9.95 1.91 -8.95
CA ILE A 328 -10.03 0.44 -8.88
C ILE A 328 -9.85 -0.04 -7.44
N GLY A 329 -8.84 0.47 -6.74
CA GLY A 329 -8.57 0.10 -5.35
C GLY A 329 -9.72 0.49 -4.42
N ASN A 330 -10.25 1.71 -4.57
CA ASN A 330 -11.41 2.15 -3.80
C ASN A 330 -12.69 1.36 -4.15
N LEU A 331 -12.93 1.05 -5.42
CA LEU A 331 -14.05 0.21 -5.88
C LEU A 331 -13.99 -1.18 -5.24
N TRP A 332 -12.80 -1.80 -5.26
CA TRP A 332 -12.59 -3.11 -4.63
C TRP A 332 -12.76 -3.02 -3.12
N PHE A 333 -12.06 -2.11 -2.45
CA PHE A 333 -12.12 -1.95 -0.99
C PHE A 333 -13.55 -1.70 -0.51
N LYS A 334 -14.27 -0.77 -1.14
CA LYS A 334 -15.65 -0.43 -0.79
C LYS A 334 -16.60 -1.58 -1.14
N GLY A 335 -16.45 -2.22 -2.30
CA GLY A 335 -17.25 -3.38 -2.67
C GLY A 335 -17.10 -4.55 -1.70
N ALA A 336 -15.87 -4.87 -1.30
CA ALA A 336 -15.59 -5.93 -0.34
C ALA A 336 -16.16 -5.62 1.06
N THR A 337 -16.17 -4.35 1.47
CA THR A 337 -16.59 -3.93 2.82
C THR A 337 -18.03 -3.47 2.92
N SER A 338 -18.73 -3.14 1.83
CA SER A 338 -20.16 -2.78 1.84
C SER A 338 -21.05 -3.86 1.22
N GLY A 339 -20.48 -4.80 0.45
CA GLY A 339 -21.23 -5.76 -0.35
C GLY A 339 -21.87 -5.16 -1.61
N GLN A 340 -21.68 -3.84 -1.85
CA GLN A 340 -22.22 -3.13 -3.00
C GLN A 340 -21.12 -2.35 -3.72
N LEU A 341 -21.07 -2.50 -5.04
CA LEU A 341 -20.09 -1.76 -5.85
C LEU A 341 -20.54 -0.30 -6.02
N PRO A 342 -19.73 0.70 -5.60
CA PRO A 342 -20.06 2.10 -5.84
C PRO A 342 -20.09 2.42 -7.34
N LEU A 343 -21.29 2.62 -7.90
CA LEU A 343 -21.49 2.96 -9.31
C LEU A 343 -20.73 4.21 -9.75
N SER A 344 -20.52 5.18 -8.83
CA SER A 344 -19.74 6.37 -9.11
C SER A 344 -18.31 6.03 -9.54
N HIS A 345 -17.67 5.05 -8.91
CA HIS A 345 -16.30 4.65 -9.23
C HIS A 345 -16.24 3.91 -10.56
N LEU A 346 -17.22 3.05 -10.84
CA LEU A 346 -17.33 2.36 -12.13
C LEU A 346 -17.49 3.36 -13.29
N ALA A 347 -18.38 4.34 -13.12
CA ALA A 347 -18.57 5.40 -14.11
C ALA A 347 -17.29 6.23 -14.30
N GLY A 348 -16.60 6.58 -13.20
CA GLY A 348 -15.30 7.26 -13.27
C GLY A 348 -14.27 6.48 -14.08
N LEU A 349 -14.17 5.16 -13.86
CA LEU A 349 -13.29 4.29 -14.65
C LEU A 349 -13.65 4.27 -16.14
N VAL A 350 -14.94 4.20 -16.45
CA VAL A 350 -15.41 4.30 -17.85
C VAL A 350 -15.01 5.65 -18.46
N PHE A 351 -15.19 6.76 -17.75
CA PHE A 351 -14.76 8.08 -18.23
C PHE A 351 -13.25 8.16 -18.46
N LEU A 352 -12.42 7.61 -17.56
CA LEU A 352 -10.97 7.56 -17.76
C LEU A 352 -10.60 6.73 -18.99
N ILE A 353 -11.25 5.58 -19.21
CA ILE A 353 -11.05 4.76 -20.41
C ILE A 353 -11.43 5.54 -21.68
N LEU A 354 -12.52 6.30 -21.64
CA LEU A 354 -12.93 7.14 -22.78
C LEU A 354 -11.92 8.27 -23.04
N LEU A 355 -11.34 8.86 -22.00
CA LEU A 355 -10.30 9.89 -22.13
C LEU A 355 -9.02 9.36 -22.79
N THR A 356 -8.70 8.08 -22.64
CA THR A 356 -7.55 7.44 -23.34
C THR A 356 -7.63 7.61 -24.85
N PHE A 357 -8.83 7.56 -25.45
CA PHE A 357 -9.01 7.76 -26.89
C PHE A 357 -8.83 9.22 -27.33
N ALA A 358 -8.94 10.16 -26.40
CA ALA A 358 -8.74 11.58 -26.66
C ALA A 358 -7.27 12.02 -26.48
N ALA A 359 -6.43 11.20 -25.83
CA ALA A 359 -5.04 11.52 -25.51
C ALA A 359 -4.16 11.94 -26.72
N PRO A 360 -4.32 11.38 -27.94
CA PRO A 360 -3.56 11.83 -29.10
C PRO A 360 -3.88 13.26 -29.56
N PHE A 361 -5.01 13.81 -29.11
CA PHE A 361 -5.56 15.10 -29.58
C PHE A 361 -5.53 16.19 -28.51
N ILE A 362 -5.11 15.88 -27.29
CA ILE A 362 -5.18 16.78 -26.13
C ILE A 362 -3.79 16.84 -25.48
N GLU A 363 -3.37 18.04 -25.10
CA GLU A 363 -2.11 18.26 -24.40
C GLU A 363 -2.12 17.59 -23.01
N ILE A 364 -0.97 17.08 -22.57
CA ILE A 364 -0.82 16.30 -21.34
C ILE A 364 -1.37 17.05 -20.12
N TYR A 365 -1.14 18.35 -19.99
CA TYR A 365 -1.66 19.12 -18.85
C TYR A 365 -3.20 19.15 -18.82
N LEU A 366 -3.85 19.26 -19.99
CA LEU A 366 -5.31 19.20 -20.10
C LEU A 366 -5.83 17.80 -19.78
N LEU A 367 -5.13 16.75 -20.22
CA LEU A 367 -5.48 15.37 -19.90
C LEU A 367 -5.46 15.13 -18.38
N GLY A 368 -4.46 15.66 -17.68
CA GLY A 368 -4.37 15.58 -16.22
C GLY A 368 -5.43 16.42 -15.49
N ILE A 369 -5.81 17.59 -16.03
CA ILE A 369 -6.97 18.36 -15.54
C ILE A 369 -8.25 17.53 -15.68
N LEU A 370 -8.48 16.89 -16.83
CA LEU A 370 -9.65 16.06 -17.07
C LEU A 370 -9.68 14.84 -16.14
N ALA A 371 -8.54 14.19 -15.91
CA ALA A 371 -8.43 13.10 -14.94
C ALA A 371 -8.80 13.55 -13.52
N THR A 372 -8.30 14.72 -13.11
CA THR A 372 -8.61 15.34 -11.82
C THR A 372 -10.11 15.67 -11.70
N LEU A 373 -10.70 16.22 -12.76
CA LEU A 373 -12.15 16.48 -12.82
C LEU A 373 -12.97 15.21 -12.68
N VAL A 374 -12.54 14.10 -13.28
CA VAL A 374 -13.20 12.79 -13.09
C VAL A 374 -13.18 12.40 -11.61
N LEU A 375 -12.04 12.50 -10.92
CA LEU A 375 -11.97 12.20 -9.48
C LEU A 375 -12.92 13.06 -8.65
N ILE A 376 -13.00 14.36 -8.96
CA ILE A 376 -13.93 15.30 -8.29
C ILE A 376 -15.39 14.89 -8.54
N ILE A 377 -15.75 14.55 -9.77
CA ILE A 377 -17.11 14.11 -10.13
C ILE A 377 -17.48 12.84 -9.38
N VAL A 378 -16.57 11.85 -9.32
CA VAL A 378 -16.79 10.61 -8.56
C VAL A 378 -16.99 10.92 -7.08
N ALA A 379 -16.15 11.80 -6.50
CA ALA A 379 -16.21 12.19 -5.10
C ALA A 379 -17.52 12.91 -4.76
N ALA A 380 -17.97 13.82 -5.63
CA ALA A 380 -19.21 14.56 -5.48
C ALA A 380 -20.44 13.66 -5.64
N TRP A 381 -20.41 12.73 -6.60
CA TRP A 381 -21.48 11.75 -6.79
C TRP A 381 -21.59 10.82 -5.58
N GLU A 382 -20.49 10.23 -5.13
CA GLU A 382 -20.48 9.39 -3.93
C GLU A 382 -20.99 10.14 -2.70
N TYR A 383 -20.61 11.41 -2.55
CA TYR A 383 -21.13 12.22 -1.46
C TYR A 383 -22.65 12.33 -1.49
N ARG A 384 -23.22 12.67 -2.66
CA ARG A 384 -24.67 12.83 -2.83
C ARG A 384 -25.43 11.52 -2.61
N SER A 385 -24.92 10.41 -3.14
CA SER A 385 -25.60 9.12 -3.03
C SER A 385 -25.71 8.67 -1.58
N LEU A 386 -24.68 8.91 -0.76
CA LEU A 386 -24.62 8.50 0.64
C LEU A 386 -25.39 9.45 1.58
N THR A 387 -25.39 10.76 1.30
CA THR A 387 -26.24 11.69 2.06
C THR A 387 -27.72 11.49 1.78
N GLY A 388 -28.08 11.09 0.56
CA GLY A 388 -29.48 10.81 0.18
C GLY A 388 -30.06 9.55 0.83
N THR A 389 -29.22 8.59 1.23
CA THR A 389 -29.66 7.35 1.90
C THR A 389 -29.86 7.51 3.41
N SER A 390 -29.47 8.65 4.00
CA SER A 390 -29.53 8.89 5.45
C SER A 390 -30.94 9.29 5.96
N ALA A 391 -31.99 9.08 5.16
CA ALA A 391 -33.39 9.32 5.52
C ALA A 391 -34.11 8.04 6.02
N ALA A 392 -33.42 7.21 6.83
CA ALA A 392 -34.05 6.15 7.61
C ALA A 392 -33.77 6.42 9.10
N PRO A 393 -34.80 6.50 9.96
CA PRO A 393 -34.67 7.02 11.32
C PRO A 393 -33.82 6.09 12.18
N THR A 394 -32.90 6.69 12.93
CA THR A 394 -32.22 6.07 14.06
C THR A 394 -33.27 5.57 15.06
N LEU A 395 -33.41 4.26 15.19
CA LEU A 395 -34.10 3.67 16.33
C LEU A 395 -33.19 3.78 17.56
N HIS A 396 -33.78 4.29 18.63
CA HIS A 396 -33.22 4.56 19.96
C HIS A 396 -32.52 3.38 20.62
#